data_AF-A0A7S2CL86-F1
#
_entry.id   AF-A0A7S2CL86-F1
#
_cell.length_a   1.000
_cell.length_b   1.000
_cell.length_c   1.000
_cell.angle_alpha   90.00
_cell.angle_beta   90.00
_cell.angle_gamma   90.00
#
_symmetry.space_group_name_H-M   'P 1'
#
loop_
_entity.id
_entity.type
_entity.pdbx_description
1 polymer ?
#
loop_
_entity_poly.entity_id
_entity_poly.type
_entity_poly.pdbx_seq_one_letter_code
_entity_poly.pdbx_strand_id
1 'polypeptide(L)'
;EEGVKDIQVEVLDLVFGAMSSAGRTELLDADRSFIKKRVRHLVFRYLPAPERRFALMDRVVCNIGGSRGWAAGSVQALNEEDPSDPTGQKRLPYVVKIDPPNSRLVSVPEDSNECVRAEVCFGQRSG
;
A
#
# COMPACT_ATOMS: atom_id res chain seq x y z
N GLU A 1 -2.72 20.40 3.65
CA GLU A 1 -3.41 20.23 4.96
C GLU A 1 -4.93 20.42 4.88
N GLU A 2 -5.44 21.24 3.96
CA GLU A 2 -6.88 21.58 3.87
C GLU A 2 -7.78 20.35 3.62
N GLY A 3 -7.46 19.51 2.63
CA GLY A 3 -8.30 18.34 2.30
C GLY A 3 -8.36 17.23 3.37
N VAL A 4 -7.40 17.16 4.32
CA VAL A 4 -7.47 16.17 5.42
C VAL A 4 -8.45 16.62 6.51
N LYS A 5 -8.57 17.94 6.72
CA LYS A 5 -9.52 18.51 7.68
C LYS A 5 -10.95 18.33 7.19
N ASP A 6 -11.19 18.50 5.89
CA ASP A 6 -12.51 18.28 5.28
C ASP A 6 -13.01 16.84 5.45
N ILE A 7 -12.12 15.85 5.32
CA ILE A 7 -12.46 14.42 5.56
C ILE A 7 -12.94 14.19 7.00
N GLN A 8 -12.33 14.84 7.98
CA GLN A 8 -12.73 14.68 9.38
C GLN A 8 -14.12 15.28 9.63
N VAL A 9 -14.38 16.46 9.06
CA VAL A 9 -15.68 17.15 9.20
C VAL A 9 -16.81 16.32 8.61
N GLU A 10 -16.65 15.82 7.37
CA GLU A 10 -17.67 15.01 6.70
C GLU A 10 -18.03 13.75 7.51
N VAL A 11 -17.01 13.06 8.05
CA VAL A 11 -17.24 11.84 8.83
C VAL A 11 -17.91 12.15 10.18
N LEU A 12 -17.54 13.26 10.82
CA LEU A 12 -18.15 13.68 12.08
C LEU A 12 -19.61 14.09 11.89
N ASP A 13 -19.95 14.80 10.80
CA ASP A 13 -21.33 15.21 10.50
C ASP A 13 -22.26 14.00 10.36
N LEU A 14 -21.80 12.91 9.74
CA LEU A 14 -22.55 11.65 9.65
C LEU A 14 -22.85 11.07 11.04
N VAL A 15 -21.85 11.06 11.92
CA VAL A 15 -22.02 10.52 13.29
C VAL A 15 -22.91 11.42 14.13
N PHE A 16 -22.75 12.74 14.05
CA PHE A 16 -23.61 13.68 14.76
C PHE A 16 -25.06 13.62 14.27
N GLY A 17 -25.30 13.41 12.98
CA GLY A 17 -26.65 13.16 12.45
C GLY A 17 -27.28 11.89 13.04
N ALA A 18 -26.50 10.81 13.13
CA ALA A 18 -26.96 9.56 13.75
C ALA A 18 -27.20 9.70 15.26
N MET A 19 -26.34 10.41 15.97
CA MET A 19 -26.51 10.72 17.39
C MET A 19 -27.78 11.54 17.64
N SER A 20 -27.99 12.60 16.86
CA SER A 20 -29.17 13.47 16.95
C SER A 20 -30.46 12.69 16.69
N SER A 21 -30.47 11.85 15.66
CA SER A 21 -31.62 11.00 15.32
C SER A 21 -31.95 9.98 16.41
N ALA A 22 -30.94 9.55 17.16
CA ALA A 22 -31.09 8.62 18.28
C ALA A 22 -31.30 9.32 19.64
N GLY A 23 -31.34 10.65 19.68
CA GLY A 23 -31.42 11.43 20.93
C GLY A 23 -30.21 11.23 21.87
N ARG A 24 -29.07 10.80 21.33
CA ARG A 24 -27.85 10.53 22.11
C ARG A 24 -26.98 11.78 22.19
N THR A 25 -26.49 12.07 23.39
CA THR A 25 -25.53 13.18 23.63
C THR A 25 -24.10 12.67 23.81
N GLU A 26 -23.90 11.37 23.97
CA GLU A 26 -22.60 10.75 24.21
C GLU A 26 -22.16 9.88 23.04
N LEU A 27 -20.85 9.94 22.79
CA LEU A 27 -20.15 9.24 21.71
C LEU A 27 -19.76 7.84 22.19
N LEU A 28 -20.37 6.82 21.60
CA LEU A 28 -20.16 5.42 21.98
C LEU A 28 -18.88 4.86 21.33
N ASP A 29 -18.39 3.73 21.83
CA ASP A 29 -17.21 3.06 21.26
C ASP A 29 -17.41 2.61 19.81
N ALA A 30 -18.65 2.27 19.45
CA ALA A 30 -19.02 1.95 18.07
C ALA A 30 -18.87 3.17 17.15
N ASP A 31 -19.30 4.35 17.60
CA ASP A 31 -19.15 5.61 16.86
C ASP A 31 -17.67 5.95 16.69
N ARG A 32 -16.87 5.83 17.77
CA ARG A 32 -15.41 6.05 17.75
C ARG A 32 -14.72 5.11 16.77
N SER A 33 -15.10 3.84 16.76
CA SER A 33 -14.55 2.83 15.86
C SER A 33 -14.91 3.11 14.42
N PHE A 34 -16.15 3.53 14.16
CA PHE A 34 -16.60 3.96 12.84
C PHE A 34 -15.80 5.16 12.34
N ILE A 35 -15.68 6.23 13.15
CA ILE A 35 -14.90 7.42 12.80
C ILE A 35 -13.46 7.04 12.47
N LYS A 36 -12.79 6.30 13.37
CA LYS A 36 -11.41 5.86 13.15
C LYS A 36 -11.25 5.09 11.84
N LYS A 37 -12.13 4.11 11.58
CA LYS A 37 -12.08 3.28 10.38
C LYS A 37 -12.32 4.11 9.12
N ARG A 38 -13.33 4.98 9.13
CA ARG A 38 -13.74 5.77 7.96
C ARG A 38 -12.75 6.89 7.65
N VAL A 39 -12.33 7.66 8.65
CA VAL A 39 -11.30 8.69 8.49
C VAL A 39 -10.01 8.07 7.98
N ARG A 40 -9.54 6.96 8.57
CA ARG A 40 -8.33 6.26 8.10
C ARG A 40 -8.45 5.86 6.63
N HIS A 41 -9.56 5.22 6.23
CA HIS A 41 -9.79 4.81 4.85
C HIS A 41 -9.79 6.00 3.86
N LEU A 42 -10.51 7.07 4.19
CA LEU A 42 -10.55 8.27 3.34
C LEU A 42 -9.19 8.95 3.26
N VAL A 43 -8.49 9.11 4.39
CA VAL A 43 -7.12 9.63 4.43
C VAL A 43 -6.19 8.80 3.55
N PHE A 44 -6.22 7.47 3.63
CA PHE A 44 -5.41 6.61 2.75
C PHE A 44 -5.75 6.75 1.27
N ARG A 45 -7.00 7.06 0.93
CA ARG A 45 -7.42 7.27 -0.46
C ARG A 45 -6.94 8.59 -1.04
N TYR A 46 -6.85 9.64 -0.22
CA TYR A 46 -6.53 11.00 -0.66
C TYR A 46 -5.08 11.42 -0.39
N LEU A 47 -4.35 10.71 0.48
CA LEU A 47 -2.93 10.92 0.63
C LEU A 47 -2.21 10.46 -0.66
N PRO A 48 -1.27 11.27 -1.18
CA PRO A 48 -0.43 10.80 -2.28
C PRO A 48 0.27 9.52 -1.85
N ALA A 49 0.33 8.55 -2.76
CA ALA A 49 1.06 7.32 -2.51
C ALA A 49 2.51 7.66 -2.13
N PRO A 50 3.13 6.93 -1.18
CA PRO A 50 4.51 7.17 -0.82
C PRO A 50 5.40 7.12 -2.07
N GLU A 51 6.39 8.01 -2.12
CA GLU A 51 7.38 8.00 -3.18
C GLU A 51 8.06 6.63 -3.23
N ARG A 52 8.09 6.03 -4.42
CA ARG A 52 8.62 4.68 -4.65
C ARG A 52 10.06 4.79 -5.12
N ARG A 53 10.93 3.96 -4.56
CA ARG A 53 12.35 3.86 -4.97
C ARG A 53 12.51 3.33 -6.40
N PHE A 54 11.53 2.58 -6.89
CA PHE A 54 11.54 1.97 -8.22
C PHE A 54 10.31 2.36 -9.03
N ALA A 55 10.51 2.56 -10.32
CA ALA A 55 9.47 2.84 -11.30
C ALA A 55 9.00 1.56 -12.03
N LEU A 56 7.96 1.69 -12.85
CA LEU A 56 7.55 0.62 -13.76
C LEU A 56 8.71 0.23 -14.68
N MET A 57 8.82 -1.07 -14.94
CA MET A 57 9.87 -1.74 -15.73
C MET A 57 11.28 -1.71 -15.13
N ASP A 58 11.50 -1.05 -13.98
CA ASP A 58 12.81 -1.07 -13.32
C ASP A 58 13.25 -2.50 -13.00
N ARG A 59 14.56 -2.72 -13.14
CA ARG A 59 15.22 -3.98 -12.85
C ARG A 59 15.55 -4.08 -11.37
N VAL A 60 15.01 -5.12 -10.74
CA VAL A 60 15.12 -5.33 -9.31
C VAL A 60 15.44 -6.78 -8.99
N VAL A 61 16.01 -6.99 -7.82
CA VAL A 61 16.02 -8.29 -7.16
C VAL A 61 15.06 -8.24 -5.98
N CYS A 62 14.13 -9.19 -5.90
CA CYS A 62 13.18 -9.28 -4.81
C CYS A 62 13.33 -10.59 -4.05
N ASN A 63 13.05 -10.53 -2.75
CA ASN A 63 13.10 -11.67 -1.86
C ASN A 63 11.80 -12.47 -2.02
N ILE A 64 11.91 -13.69 -2.56
CA ILE A 64 10.77 -14.58 -2.79
C ILE A 64 10.57 -15.61 -1.69
N GLY A 65 11.38 -15.54 -0.62
CA GLY A 65 11.30 -16.38 0.56
C GLY A 65 11.66 -17.85 0.33
N GLY A 66 11.66 -18.61 1.43
CA GLY A 66 11.96 -20.05 1.45
C GLY A 66 13.37 -20.38 0.94
N SER A 67 13.53 -21.58 0.37
CA SER A 67 14.81 -22.06 -0.18
C SER A 67 15.25 -21.37 -1.48
N ARG A 68 14.38 -20.58 -2.10
CA ARG A 68 14.66 -19.92 -3.38
C ARG A 68 15.35 -18.56 -3.22
N GLY A 69 15.26 -17.94 -2.03
CA GLY A 69 16.00 -16.72 -1.69
C GLY A 69 15.59 -15.49 -2.52
N TRP A 70 16.56 -14.87 -3.20
CA TRP A 70 16.39 -13.66 -4.00
C TRP A 70 16.28 -14.00 -5.49
N ALA A 71 15.38 -13.33 -6.21
CA ALA A 71 15.19 -13.53 -7.64
C ALA A 71 15.13 -12.20 -8.39
N ALA A 72 15.75 -12.15 -9.57
CA ALA A 72 15.72 -11.00 -10.45
C ALA A 72 14.40 -10.91 -11.23
N GLY A 73 14.01 -9.69 -11.56
CA GLY A 73 12.80 -9.43 -12.33
C GLY A 73 12.61 -7.95 -12.65
N SER A 74 11.46 -7.62 -13.21
CA SER A 74 11.07 -6.25 -13.52
C SER A 74 9.75 -5.85 -12.88
N VAL A 75 9.68 -4.62 -12.39
CA VAL A 75 8.47 -4.05 -11.78
C VAL A 75 7.38 -3.92 -12.84
N GLN A 76 6.22 -4.55 -12.64
CA GLN A 76 5.08 -4.53 -13.55
C GLN A 76 3.94 -3.63 -13.08
N ALA A 77 3.83 -3.40 -11.76
CA ALA A 77 2.80 -2.55 -11.19
C ALA A 77 3.29 -1.88 -9.90
N LEU A 78 2.71 -0.72 -9.59
CA LEU A 78 3.01 0.10 -8.42
C LEU A 78 1.72 0.32 -7.62
N ASN A 79 1.82 0.29 -6.29
CA ASN A 79 0.69 0.60 -5.38
C ASN A 79 -0.57 -0.25 -5.64
N GLU A 80 -0.38 -1.52 -5.97
CA GLU A 80 -1.48 -2.45 -6.22
C GLU A 80 -2.28 -2.74 -4.96
N GLU A 81 -3.57 -3.04 -5.12
CA GLU A 81 -4.38 -3.48 -3.99
C GLU A 81 -3.87 -4.83 -3.48
N ASP A 82 -3.76 -5.02 -2.16
CA ASP A 82 -3.45 -6.34 -1.61
C ASP A 82 -4.71 -7.21 -1.68
N PRO A 83 -4.77 -8.25 -2.54
CA PRO A 83 -5.96 -9.09 -2.67
C PRO A 83 -6.23 -9.92 -1.40
N SER A 84 -5.24 -10.04 -0.51
CA SER A 84 -5.39 -10.71 0.79
C SER A 84 -5.89 -9.78 1.89
N ASP A 85 -5.95 -8.47 1.66
CA ASP A 85 -6.50 -7.50 2.60
C ASP A 85 -8.00 -7.27 2.31
N PRO A 86 -8.92 -7.85 3.11
CA PRO A 86 -10.36 -7.67 2.91
C PRO A 86 -10.82 -6.22 3.15
N THR A 87 -9.97 -5.38 3.72
CA THR A 87 -10.29 -3.97 3.95
C THR A 87 -9.92 -3.07 2.76
N GLY A 88 -9.12 -3.58 1.81
CA GLY A 88 -8.58 -2.84 0.67
C GLY A 88 -7.71 -1.65 1.08
N GLN A 89 -7.24 -1.58 2.33
CA GLN A 89 -6.48 -0.45 2.85
C GLN A 89 -4.99 -0.60 2.56
N LYS A 90 -4.50 -1.83 2.49
CA LYS A 90 -3.11 -2.15 2.23
C LYS A 90 -2.84 -2.10 0.73
N ARG A 91 -1.84 -1.31 0.38
CA ARG A 91 -1.29 -1.23 -0.98
C ARG A 91 0.07 -1.89 -1.01
N LEU A 92 0.25 -2.81 -1.94
CA LEU A 92 1.52 -3.44 -2.21
C LEU A 92 2.37 -2.47 -3.04
N PRO A 93 3.59 -2.12 -2.60
CA PRO A 93 4.42 -1.15 -3.30
C PRO A 93 4.75 -1.58 -4.72
N TYR A 94 5.03 -2.88 -4.94
CA TYR A 94 5.46 -3.41 -6.23
C TYR A 94 4.85 -4.78 -6.53
N VAL A 95 4.52 -5.02 -7.80
CA VAL A 95 4.38 -6.37 -8.35
C VAL A 95 5.52 -6.57 -9.34
N VAL A 96 6.33 -7.61 -9.14
CA VAL A 96 7.53 -7.90 -9.94
C VAL A 96 7.30 -9.16 -10.76
N LYS A 97 7.57 -9.10 -12.06
CA LYS A 97 7.65 -10.29 -12.92
C LYS A 97 9.05 -10.87 -12.80
N ILE A 98 9.16 -12.06 -12.21
CA ILE A 98 10.41 -12.79 -12.10
C ILE A 98 10.84 -13.28 -13.47
N ASP A 99 12.14 -13.24 -13.73
CA ASP A 99 12.72 -13.73 -14.97
C ASP A 99 12.53 -15.26 -15.14
N PRO A 100 12.72 -15.78 -16.36
CA PRO A 100 12.80 -17.22 -16.59
C PRO A 100 13.85 -17.89 -15.67
N PRO A 101 13.61 -19.14 -15.23
CA PRO A 101 12.53 -20.02 -15.66
C PRO A 101 11.21 -19.85 -14.87
N ASN A 102 11.19 -19.06 -13.80
CA ASN A 102 10.03 -18.98 -12.92
C ASN A 102 8.88 -18.16 -13.53
N SER A 103 9.18 -17.10 -14.30
CA SER A 103 8.23 -16.32 -15.13
C SER A 103 6.91 -15.92 -14.45
N ARG A 104 6.90 -15.76 -13.12
CA ARG A 104 5.70 -15.51 -12.32
C ARG A 104 5.68 -14.08 -11.78
N LEU A 105 4.48 -13.59 -11.46
CA LEU A 105 4.32 -12.35 -10.71
C LEU A 105 4.50 -12.60 -9.21
N VAL A 106 5.25 -11.72 -8.56
CA VAL A 106 5.48 -11.72 -7.11
C VAL A 106 5.12 -10.34 -6.57
N SER A 107 4.26 -10.33 -5.57
CA SER A 107 3.94 -9.12 -4.80
C SER A 107 5.03 -8.85 -3.77
N VAL A 108 5.58 -7.64 -3.77
CA VAL A 108 6.52 -7.18 -2.75
C VAL A 108 5.71 -6.54 -1.62
N PRO A 109 5.84 -6.99 -0.36
CA PRO A 109 5.00 -6.51 0.74
C PRO A 109 5.37 -5.10 1.21
N GLU A 110 6.65 -4.75 1.16
CA GLU A 110 7.18 -3.48 1.67
C GLU A 110 8.30 -2.93 0.79
N ASP A 111 8.39 -1.60 0.71
CA ASP A 111 9.49 -0.94 0.00
C ASP A 111 10.71 -0.83 0.93
N SER A 112 11.36 -1.96 1.17
CA SER A 112 12.53 -2.06 2.03
C SER A 112 13.64 -2.86 1.36
N ASN A 113 14.89 -2.65 1.78
CA ASN A 113 16.03 -3.43 1.32
C ASN A 113 15.96 -4.91 1.74
N GLU A 114 15.03 -5.31 2.60
CA GLU A 114 14.82 -6.72 2.97
C GLU A 114 13.89 -7.43 1.99
N CYS A 115 13.06 -6.68 1.28
CA CYS A 115 12.10 -7.19 0.31
C CYS A 115 12.52 -6.96 -1.14
N VAL A 116 13.13 -5.81 -1.47
CA VAL A 116 13.46 -5.42 -2.85
C VAL A 116 14.66 -4.47 -2.93
N ARG A 117 15.52 -4.70 -3.92
CA ARG A 117 16.74 -3.91 -4.20
C ARG A 117 16.89 -3.69 -5.70
N ALA A 118 17.64 -2.67 -6.08
CA ALA A 118 18.08 -2.50 -7.46
C ALA A 118 18.90 -3.72 -7.90
N GLU A 119 18.68 -4.20 -9.12
CA GLU A 119 19.58 -5.18 -9.72
C GLU A 119 20.92 -4.51 -10.03
N VAL A 120 22.02 -5.12 -9.58
CA VAL A 120 23.38 -4.65 -9.88
C VAL A 120 24.04 -5.62 -10.85
N CYS A 121 24.24 -5.19 -12.08
CA CYS A 121 24.96 -5.96 -13.10
C CYS A 121 26.47 -5.69 -12.99
N PHE A 122 27.27 -6.67 -12.58
CA PHE A 122 28.74 -6.57 -12.56
C PHE A 122 29.38 -6.79 -13.95
N GLY A 123 28.90 -6.08 -14.97
CA GLY A 123 29.19 -6.40 -16.36
C GLY A 123 29.36 -5.21 -17.29
N GLN A 124 30.35 -4.36 -17.04
CA GLN A 124 31.01 -3.60 -18.12
C GLN A 124 32.50 -3.47 -17.80
N ARG A 125 33.27 -4.49 -18.18
CA ARG A 125 34.68 -4.27 -18.52
C ARG A 125 34.66 -3.64 -19.90
N SER A 126 34.80 -2.32 -19.95
CA SER A 126 35.26 -1.65 -21.16
C SER A 126 36.64 -2.23 -21.46
N GLY A 127 36.73 -3.06 -22.51
CA GLY A 127 37.99 -3.37 -23.17
C GLY A 127 38.38 -2.22 -24.09
#